data_AF-A0A3D1WGC2-F1
#
_entry.id   AF-A0A3D1WGC2-F1
#
_cell.length_a   1.000
_cell.length_b   1.000
_cell.length_c   1.000
_cell.angle_alpha   90.00
_cell.angle_beta   90.00
_cell.angle_gamma   90.00
#
_symmetry.space_group_name_H-M   'P 1'
#
loop_
_entity.id
_entity.type
_entity.pdbx_description
1 polymer ?
#
loop_
_entity_poly.entity_id
_entity_poly.type
_entity_poly.pdbx_seq_one_letter_code
_entity_poly.pdbx_strand_id
1 'polypeptide(L)'
;MKNQILLENDPYYISSRIKEVDESYFIVYSKKRNVFELHSSRQLFSTYALTIPYNQLDERTIFLARKTRRENADELIRKMDEDNARLEKKMRNNALEQIKEVKNEIK
;
A
#
# COMPACT_ATOMS: atom_id res chain seq x y z
N MET A 1 -2.28 -15.04 -17.78
CA MET A 1 -3.02 -13.98 -18.51
C MET A 1 -4.48 -14.30 -18.86
N LYS A 2 -4.98 -15.55 -18.88
CA LYS A 2 -6.38 -15.85 -19.29
C LYS A 2 -7.52 -15.12 -18.53
N ASN A 3 -7.26 -14.57 -17.34
CA ASN A 3 -8.26 -13.89 -16.48
C ASN A 3 -7.92 -12.42 -16.16
N GLN A 4 -7.11 -11.79 -16.98
CA GLN A 4 -6.65 -10.42 -16.78
C GLN A 4 -7.07 -9.57 -17.99
N ILE A 5 -7.57 -8.36 -17.74
CA ILE A 5 -7.93 -7.38 -18.76
C ILE A 5 -7.00 -6.19 -18.60
N LEU A 6 -6.21 -5.87 -19.62
CA LEU A 6 -5.44 -4.63 -19.66
C LEU A 6 -6.39 -3.45 -19.75
N LEU A 7 -6.21 -2.46 -18.87
CA LEU A 7 -6.98 -1.22 -18.91
C LEU A 7 -6.20 -0.17 -19.67
N GLU A 8 -6.49 -0.04 -20.96
CA GLU A 8 -5.86 0.97 -21.82
C GLU A 8 -6.38 2.38 -21.53
N ASN A 9 -7.65 2.50 -21.13
CA ASN A 9 -8.30 3.76 -20.80
C ASN A 9 -9.29 3.59 -19.63
N ASP A 10 -9.50 4.66 -18.88
CA ASP A 10 -10.47 4.76 -17.80
C ASP A 10 -11.01 6.20 -17.71
N PRO A 11 -12.18 6.44 -17.06
CA PRO A 11 -12.82 7.75 -17.02
C PRO A 11 -11.98 8.88 -16.40
N TYR A 12 -10.99 8.55 -15.56
CA TYR A 12 -10.13 9.51 -14.87
C TYR A 12 -8.69 9.50 -15.38
N TYR A 13 -8.43 8.80 -16.49
CA TYR A 13 -7.12 8.69 -17.13
C TYR A 13 -6.04 8.16 -16.18
N ILE A 14 -6.39 7.35 -15.19
CA ILE A 14 -5.44 6.75 -14.25
C ILE A 14 -4.47 5.80 -14.98
N SER A 15 -4.96 5.01 -15.94
CA SER A 15 -4.16 4.08 -16.76
C SER A 15 -3.08 4.78 -17.59
N SER A 16 -3.30 6.03 -17.99
CA SER A 16 -2.26 6.83 -18.67
C SER A 16 -1.39 7.59 -17.68
N ARG A 17 -1.98 8.27 -16.69
CA ARG A 17 -1.25 9.07 -15.69
C ARG A 17 -0.32 8.24 -14.81
N ILE A 18 -0.60 6.95 -14.61
CA ILE A 18 0.30 6.07 -13.87
C ILE A 18 1.69 5.95 -14.52
N LYS A 19 1.78 6.18 -15.84
CA LYS A 19 3.06 6.17 -16.57
C LYS A 19 3.94 7.39 -16.27
N GLU A 20 3.36 8.48 -15.78
CA GLU A 20 4.12 9.62 -15.25
C GLU A 20 4.88 9.25 -13.96
N VAL A 21 4.42 8.22 -13.25
CA VAL A 21 5.13 7.67 -12.08
C VAL A 21 6.29 6.79 -12.54
N ASP A 22 6.02 5.84 -13.42
CA ASP A 22 7.04 5.03 -14.12
C ASP A 22 6.45 4.57 -15.46
N GLU A 23 7.15 4.83 -16.55
CA GLU A 23 6.70 4.51 -17.91
C GLU A 23 6.40 3.01 -18.13
N SER A 24 7.04 2.14 -17.35
CA SER A 24 6.82 0.69 -17.39
C SER A 24 5.49 0.25 -16.77
N TYR A 25 4.77 1.14 -16.07
CA TYR A 25 3.57 0.79 -15.34
C TYR A 25 2.35 0.65 -16.25
N PHE A 26 1.55 -0.38 -15.95
CA PHE A 26 0.25 -0.61 -16.58
C PHE A 26 -0.71 -1.24 -15.58
N ILE A 27 -2.01 -0.97 -15.76
CA ILE A 27 -3.06 -1.45 -14.85
C ILE A 27 -3.83 -2.59 -15.53
N VAL A 28 -4.11 -3.62 -14.75
CA VAL A 28 -4.88 -4.78 -15.16
C VAL A 28 -6.06 -4.97 -14.23
N TYR A 29 -7.21 -5.33 -14.77
CA TYR A 29 -8.32 -5.86 -13.98
C TYR A 29 -8.27 -7.38 -13.92
N SER A 30 -8.15 -7.93 -12.72
CA SER A 30 -8.12 -9.36 -12.47
C SER A 30 -9.53 -9.91 -12.30
N LYS A 31 -10.10 -10.51 -13.35
CA LYS A 31 -11.45 -11.11 -13.33
C LYS A 31 -11.60 -12.23 -12.30
N LYS A 32 -10.50 -12.91 -11.95
CA LYS A 32 -10.52 -13.98 -10.95
C LYS A 32 -10.71 -13.42 -9.53
N ARG A 33 -10.12 -12.26 -9.25
CA ARG A 33 -10.07 -11.66 -7.93
C ARG A 33 -11.02 -10.46 -7.77
N ASN A 34 -11.59 -9.97 -8.88
CA ASN A 34 -12.39 -8.75 -8.96
C ASN A 34 -11.69 -7.52 -8.40
N VAL A 35 -10.39 -7.38 -8.67
CA VAL A 35 -9.56 -6.26 -8.20
C VAL A 35 -8.74 -5.67 -9.34
N PHE A 36 -8.34 -4.41 -9.17
CA PHE A 36 -7.31 -3.80 -10.00
C PHE A 36 -5.91 -4.15 -9.48
N GLU A 37 -5.02 -4.46 -10.41
CA GLU A 37 -3.63 -4.82 -10.15
C GLU A 37 -2.74 -3.82 -10.91
N LEU A 38 -1.73 -3.28 -10.21
CA LEU A 38 -0.66 -2.52 -10.83
C LEU A 38 0.44 -3.48 -11.25
N HIS A 39 0.91 -3.32 -12.47
CA HIS A 39 1.98 -4.12 -13.05
C HIS A 39 3.09 -3.23 -13.60
N SER A 40 4.31 -3.78 -13.69
CA SER A 40 5.47 -3.16 -14.34
C SER A 40 6.10 -4.11 -15.35
N SER A 41 6.37 -3.61 -16.56
CA SER A 41 7.09 -4.38 -17.59
C SER A 41 8.58 -4.56 -17.31
N ARG A 42 9.14 -3.82 -16.33
CA ARG A 42 10.55 -3.91 -15.93
C ARG A 42 10.84 -5.05 -14.94
N GLN A 43 9.83 -5.63 -14.30
CA GLN A 43 10.03 -6.70 -13.34
C GLN A 43 10.35 -8.03 -14.05
N LEU A 44 11.42 -8.70 -13.60
CA LEU A 44 11.81 -10.02 -14.09
C LEU A 44 10.86 -11.09 -13.52
N PHE A 45 10.49 -12.08 -14.34
CA PHE A 45 9.60 -13.22 -14.04
C PHE A 45 8.10 -12.92 -13.84
N SER A 46 7.76 -11.85 -13.14
CA SER A 46 6.38 -11.45 -12.91
C SER A 46 6.25 -9.94 -13.05
N THR A 47 5.24 -9.50 -13.80
CA THR A 47 4.94 -8.07 -13.93
C THR A 47 4.13 -7.54 -12.75
N TYR A 48 3.69 -8.38 -11.80
CA TYR A 48 2.85 -7.94 -10.69
C TYR A 48 3.64 -7.08 -9.70
N ALA A 49 3.17 -5.86 -9.47
CA ALA A 49 3.73 -4.95 -8.48
C ALA A 49 2.87 -4.94 -7.20
N LEU A 50 1.59 -4.60 -7.30
CA LEU A 50 0.68 -4.56 -6.15
C LEU A 50 -0.80 -4.70 -6.54
N THR A 51 -1.62 -5.07 -5.57
CA THR A 51 -3.09 -4.99 -5.69
C THR A 51 -3.54 -3.62 -5.22
N ILE A 52 -4.36 -2.93 -6.02
CA ILE A 52 -4.93 -1.63 -5.67
C ILE A 52 -6.10 -1.88 -4.69
N PRO A 53 -6.08 -1.31 -3.48
CA PRO A 53 -7.05 -1.62 -2.42
C PRO A 53 -8.38 -0.84 -2.57
N TYR A 54 -8.69 -0.41 -3.79
CA TYR A 54 -9.85 0.44 -4.08
C TYR A 54 -10.73 -0.22 -5.14
N ASN A 55 -12.05 -0.05 -4.98
CA ASN A 55 -13.04 -0.60 -5.91
C ASN A 55 -13.11 0.14 -7.25
N GLN A 56 -12.41 1.26 -7.37
CA GLN A 56 -12.36 2.10 -8.57
C GLN A 56 -10.94 2.68 -8.72
N LEU A 57 -10.58 3.03 -9.96
CA LEU A 57 -9.37 3.77 -10.24
C LEU A 57 -9.61 5.27 -10.02
N ASP A 58 -8.84 5.86 -9.11
CA ASP A 58 -8.85 7.30 -8.86
C ASP A 58 -7.45 7.78 -8.47
N GLU A 59 -7.32 9.06 -8.09
CA GLU A 59 -6.05 9.71 -7.75
C GLU A 59 -5.29 9.01 -6.61
N ARG A 60 -5.98 8.29 -5.72
CA ARG A 60 -5.34 7.51 -4.65
C ARG A 60 -4.47 6.37 -5.20
N THR A 61 -4.78 5.86 -6.39
CA THR A 61 -3.93 4.86 -7.08
C THR A 61 -2.57 5.46 -7.45
N ILE A 62 -2.55 6.71 -7.96
CA ILE A 62 -1.31 7.40 -8.31
C ILE A 62 -0.48 7.68 -7.05
N PHE A 63 -1.14 8.15 -5.99
CA PHE A 63 -0.49 8.37 -4.70
C PHE A 63 0.11 7.08 -4.14
N LEU A 64 -0.66 5.98 -4.15
CA LEU A 64 -0.20 4.67 -3.71
C LEU A 64 1.04 4.23 -4.50
N ALA A 65 0.97 4.29 -5.83
CA ALA A 65 2.08 3.90 -6.69
C ALA A 65 3.35 4.70 -6.39
N ARG A 66 3.24 6.03 -6.24
CA ARG A 66 4.37 6.88 -5.84
C ARG A 66 4.92 6.49 -4.46
N LYS A 67 4.04 6.25 -3.48
CA LYS A 67 4.44 5.89 -2.11
C LYS A 67 5.20 4.57 -2.07
N THR A 68 4.75 3.56 -2.83
CA THR A 68 5.29 2.19 -2.79
C THR A 68 6.35 1.92 -3.85
N ARG A 69 6.86 2.97 -4.51
CA ARG A 69 7.98 2.87 -5.44
C ARG A 69 9.20 2.22 -4.77
N ARG A 70 9.98 1.47 -5.55
CA ARG A 70 11.19 0.79 -5.05
C ARG A 70 12.17 1.78 -4.44
N GLU A 71 12.29 2.98 -5.00
CA GLU A 71 13.15 4.05 -4.51
C GLU A 71 12.78 4.53 -3.10
N ASN A 72 11.52 4.34 -2.71
CA ASN A 72 11.00 4.73 -1.39
C ASN A 72 10.98 3.56 -0.39
N ALA A 73 11.47 2.37 -0.78
CA ALA A 73 11.38 1.17 0.05
C ALA A 73 12.09 1.34 1.40
N ASP A 74 13.31 1.87 1.40
CA ASP A 74 14.10 2.05 2.62
C ASP A 74 13.45 3.04 3.58
N GLU A 75 12.93 4.16 3.06
CA GLU A 75 12.22 5.14 3.88
C GLU A 75 10.91 4.56 4.45
N LEU A 76 10.20 3.76 3.66
CA LEU A 76 8.96 3.12 4.07
C LEU A 76 9.22 2.10 5.18
N ILE A 77 10.29 1.29 5.07
CA ILE A 77 10.71 0.35 6.11
C ILE A 77 11.07 1.11 7.40
N ARG A 78 11.88 2.17 7.29
CA ARG A 78 12.23 3.01 8.45
C ARG A 78 10.99 3.56 9.16
N LYS A 79 10.01 4.08 8.41
CA LYS A 79 8.75 4.58 8.97
C LYS A 79 7.94 3.46 9.67
N MET A 80 7.93 2.25 9.12
CA MET A 80 7.28 1.10 9.75
C MET A 80 7.92 0.75 11.10
N ASP A 81 9.26 0.76 11.17
CA ASP A 81 9.98 0.49 12.42
C ASP A 81 9.72 1.58 13.47
N GLU A 82 9.71 2.85 13.06
CA GLU A 82 9.37 3.98 13.93
C GLU A 82 7.94 3.90 14.48
N ASP A 83 6.98 3.51 13.64
CA ASP A 83 5.59 3.32 14.04
C ASP A 83 5.43 2.16 15.02
N ASN A 84 6.14 1.05 14.81
CA ASN A 84 6.15 -0.09 15.73
C ASN A 84 6.73 0.31 17.10
N ALA A 85 7.89 0.97 17.12
CA ALA A 85 8.50 1.44 18.37
C ALA A 85 7.59 2.42 19.14
N ARG A 86 6.87 3.29 18.41
CA ARG A 86 5.90 4.21 18.99
C ARG A 86 4.70 3.48 19.59
N LEU A 87 4.18 2.47 18.90
CA LEU A 87 3.08 1.64 19.38
C LEU A 87 3.48 0.85 20.64
N GLU A 88 4.65 0.22 20.64
CA GLU A 88 5.20 -0.50 21.80
C GLU A 88 5.33 0.41 23.02
N LYS A 89 5.89 1.62 22.83
CA LYS A 89 6.01 2.62 23.90
C LYS A 89 4.65 3.00 24.46
N LYS A 90 3.66 3.23 23.60
CA LYS A 90 2.29 3.56 24.01
C LYS A 90 1.65 2.43 24.80
N MET A 91 1.79 1.18 24.34
CA MET A 91 1.27 0.00 25.04
C MET A 91 1.91 -0.18 26.42
N ARG A 92 3.23 -0.02 26.52
CA ARG A 92 3.96 -0.11 27.80
C ARG A 92 3.48 0.96 28.78
N ASN A 93 3.33 2.20 28.33
CA ASN A 93 2.86 3.29 29.18
C ASN A 93 1.44 3.03 29.68
N ASN A 94 0.53 2.58 28.80
CA ASN A 94 -0.82 2.24 29.20
C ASN A 94 -0.86 1.11 30.24
N ALA A 95 -0.04 0.07 30.06
CA ALA A 95 0.06 -1.02 31.03
C ALA A 95 0.58 -0.54 32.40
N LEU A 96 1.56 0.38 32.41
CA LEU A 96 2.06 0.97 33.65
C LEU A 96 1.00 1.82 34.37
N GLU A 97 0.20 2.60 33.64
CA GLU A 97 -0.90 3.36 34.24
C GLU A 97 -1.97 2.44 34.83
N GLN A 98 -2.36 1.38 34.11
CA GLN A 98 -3.31 0.39 34.64
C GLN A 98 -2.79 -0.29 35.92
N ILE A 99 -1.49 -0.63 35.98
CA ILE A 99 -0.88 -1.20 37.19
C ILE A 99 -0.93 -0.20 38.36
N LYS A 100 -0.71 1.09 38.11
CA LYS A 100 -0.80 2.12 39.15
C LYS A 100 -2.23 2.29 39.67
N GLU A 101 -3.21 2.31 38.78
CA GLU A 101 -4.63 2.42 39.15
C GLU A 101 -5.03 1.25 40.05
N VAL A 102 -4.77 0.02 39.64
CA VAL A 102 -5.07 -1.19 40.45
C VAL A 102 -4.35 -1.14 41.81
N LYS A 103 -3.10 -0.70 41.85
CA LYS A 103 -2.34 -0.58 43.11
C LYS A 103 -2.95 0.45 44.06
N ASN A 104 -3.54 1.51 43.53
CA ASN A 104 -4.21 2.54 44.34
C ASN A 104 -5.57 2.08 44.85
N GLU A 105 -6.29 1.23 44.11
CA GLU A 105 -7.57 0.65 44.54
C GLU A 105 -7.42 -0.43 45.62
N ILE A 106 -6.27 -1.10 45.69
CA ILE A 106 -5.97 -2.14 46.70
C ILE A 106 -5.46 -1.52 48.02
N LYS A 107 -5.15 -0.22 48.05
CA LYS A 107 -4.71 0.52 49.24
C LYS A 107 -5.87 1.16 49.99
#